data_AF-A0A367J070-F1
#
_entry.id   AF-A0A367J070-F1
#
_cell.length_a   1.000
_cell.length_b   1.000
_cell.length_c   1.000
_cell.angle_alpha   90.00
_cell.angle_beta   90.00
_cell.angle_gamma   90.00
#
_symmetry.space_group_name_H-M   'P 1'
#
loop_
_entity.id
_entity.type
_entity.pdbx_description
1 polymer ?
#
loop_
_entity_poly.entity_id
_entity_poly.type
_entity_poly.pdbx_seq_one_letter_code
_entity_poly.pdbx_strand_id
1 'polypeptide(L)'
;MQYARYLPNHPLKRKKPASYRRFLWFCTALSIALLALVGGEMYAYLFLSTMPHTPMDAFVYVYSWVSAIYVMDAMTDWIIYRKIRSHPLASIFRLYFFMIYFIFYRNLFARLRSVDQFAIVQLGSFLWVCIYYPIVMTQTVYHLLVRILGVTLTYGEYKQKIARSFYLRNLAENTSMLGFLYWVNILHFGPNRAAYPYFYMDDKDGNPYNHLRTFIAALVIWTSELTSSLITRWTFKRLFHHSVTQQAIEEFKRYPEMIIGFILVMVHVLQNILFALIKLEFMDHQIITS
;
A
#
# COMPACT_ATOMS: atom_id res chain seq x y z
N MET A 1 -19.66 42.49 58.59
CA MET A 1 -19.69 42.78 57.13
C MET A 1 -18.34 43.42 56.80
N GLN A 2 -17.44 42.96 55.93
CA GLN A 2 -17.44 42.01 54.82
C GLN A 2 -16.04 41.33 54.80
N TYR A 3 -15.98 40.00 54.76
CA TYR A 3 -14.77 39.30 54.33
C TYR A 3 -14.96 38.91 52.86
N ALA A 4 -14.58 39.81 51.95
CA ALA A 4 -14.48 39.51 50.53
C ALA A 4 -13.21 38.68 50.29
N ARG A 5 -13.38 37.36 50.29
CA ARG A 5 -12.35 36.35 50.02
C ARG A 5 -11.88 36.51 48.57
N TYR A 6 -10.63 36.91 48.37
CA TYR A 6 -9.95 36.90 47.07
C TYR A 6 -9.94 35.47 46.52
N LEU A 7 -10.81 35.18 45.55
CA LEU A 7 -10.69 34.01 44.68
C LEU A 7 -9.82 34.42 43.48
N PRO A 8 -8.64 33.82 43.28
CA PRO A 8 -7.88 34.05 42.07
C PRO A 8 -8.64 33.45 40.89
N ASN A 9 -9.22 34.32 40.07
CA ASN A 9 -9.74 33.98 38.75
C ASN A 9 -8.56 33.58 37.84
N HIS A 10 -8.06 32.35 37.98
CA HIS A 10 -7.33 31.74 36.89
C HIS A 10 -8.35 31.46 35.78
N PRO A 11 -8.27 32.10 34.60
CA PRO A 11 -9.06 31.65 33.47
C PRO A 11 -8.65 30.21 33.21
N LEU A 12 -9.57 29.28 33.44
CA LEU A 12 -9.45 27.89 33.00
C LEU A 12 -9.31 27.96 31.47
N LYS A 13 -8.08 28.10 30.98
CA LYS A 13 -7.73 27.81 29.58
C LYS A 13 -8.19 26.37 29.41
N ARG A 14 -9.37 26.20 28.81
CA ARG A 14 -9.99 24.93 28.45
C ARG A 14 -9.08 24.26 27.43
N LYS A 15 -7.96 23.72 27.91
CA LYS A 15 -7.03 22.93 27.13
C LYS A 15 -7.84 21.72 26.70
N LYS A 16 -8.23 21.68 25.42
CA LYS A 16 -8.88 20.51 24.83
C LYS A 16 -8.08 19.26 25.29
N PRO A 17 -8.73 18.23 25.84
CA PRO A 17 -8.02 17.09 26.39
C PRO A 17 -7.12 16.48 25.31
N ALA A 18 -5.91 16.10 25.69
CA ALA A 18 -4.90 15.63 24.75
C ALA A 18 -5.39 14.42 23.92
N SER A 19 -6.27 13.59 24.50
CA SER A 19 -6.94 12.48 23.83
C SER A 19 -7.80 12.95 22.64
N TYR A 20 -8.65 13.96 22.83
CA TYR A 20 -9.49 14.51 21.75
C TYR A 20 -8.65 15.06 20.58
N ARG A 21 -7.53 15.71 20.87
CA ARG A 21 -6.61 16.18 19.83
C ARG A 21 -5.98 15.03 19.06
N ARG A 22 -5.58 13.94 19.73
CA ARG A 22 -5.04 12.74 19.06
C ARG A 22 -6.09 12.05 18.21
N PHE A 23 -7.33 11.99 18.69
CA PHE A 23 -8.47 11.46 17.96
C PHE A 23 -8.74 12.26 16.67
N LEU A 24 -8.73 13.60 16.71
CA LEU A 24 -8.88 14.40 15.50
C LEU A 24 -7.77 14.14 14.48
N TRP A 25 -6.51 14.01 14.91
CA TRP A 25 -5.41 13.64 14.03
C TRP A 25 -5.55 12.22 13.46
N PHE A 26 -6.10 11.30 14.24
CA PHE A 26 -6.47 9.97 13.75
C PHE A 26 -7.54 10.04 12.68
N CYS A 27 -8.61 10.82 12.89
CA CYS A 27 -9.63 11.05 11.87
C CYS A 27 -9.03 11.64 10.60
N THR A 28 -8.12 12.62 10.70
CA THR A 28 -7.42 13.17 9.52
C THR A 28 -6.60 12.11 8.78
N ALA A 29 -5.82 11.29 9.50
CA ALA A 29 -5.06 10.20 8.90
C ALA A 29 -5.98 9.17 8.20
N LEU A 30 -7.11 8.84 8.83
CA LEU A 30 -8.11 7.95 8.28
C LEU A 30 -8.77 8.56 7.03
N SER A 31 -9.11 9.86 7.04
CA SER A 31 -9.64 10.55 5.87
C SER A 31 -8.67 10.53 4.70
N ILE A 32 -7.36 10.72 4.93
CA ILE A 32 -6.34 10.62 3.88
C ILE A 32 -6.30 9.21 3.30
N ALA A 33 -6.34 8.17 4.16
CA ALA A 33 -6.36 6.78 3.72
C ALA A 33 -7.61 6.46 2.87
N LEU A 34 -8.79 6.92 3.29
CA LEU A 34 -10.03 6.75 2.53
C LEU A 34 -10.01 7.50 1.21
N LEU A 35 -9.45 8.71 1.17
CA LEU A 35 -9.26 9.47 -0.06
C LEU A 35 -8.29 8.78 -1.01
N ALA A 36 -7.26 8.08 -0.50
CA ALA A 36 -6.38 7.29 -1.34
C ALA A 36 -7.12 6.13 -2.01
N LEU A 37 -8.05 5.48 -1.30
CA LEU A 37 -8.87 4.41 -1.86
C LEU A 37 -9.81 4.94 -2.94
N VAL A 38 -10.67 5.90 -2.60
CA VAL A 38 -11.67 6.49 -3.51
C VAL A 38 -10.99 7.18 -4.69
N GLY A 39 -9.92 7.94 -4.40
CA GLY A 39 -9.11 8.59 -5.42
C GLY A 39 -8.49 7.59 -6.37
N GLY A 40 -8.03 6.44 -5.89
CA GLY A 40 -7.49 5.39 -6.73
C GLY A 40 -8.54 4.77 -7.65
N GLU A 41 -9.73 4.48 -7.12
CA GLU A 41 -10.84 3.93 -7.92
C GLU A 41 -11.29 4.92 -8.99
N MET A 42 -11.47 6.19 -8.62
CA MET A 42 -11.81 7.27 -9.54
C MET A 42 -10.73 7.47 -10.59
N TYR A 43 -9.46 7.44 -10.18
CA TYR A 43 -8.32 7.52 -11.08
C TYR A 43 -8.42 6.39 -12.10
N ALA A 44 -8.55 5.14 -11.64
CA ALA A 44 -8.64 3.94 -12.50
C ALA A 44 -9.82 4.00 -13.48
N TYR A 45 -10.97 4.53 -13.03
CA TYR A 45 -12.14 4.75 -13.87
C TYR A 45 -11.84 5.75 -15.00
N LEU A 46 -11.23 6.91 -14.67
CA LEU A 46 -10.87 7.93 -15.66
C LEU A 46 -9.92 7.39 -16.74
N PHE A 47 -8.98 6.53 -16.36
CA PHE A 47 -8.08 5.91 -17.33
C PHE A 47 -8.80 4.96 -18.28
N LEU A 48 -9.72 4.16 -17.75
CA LEU A 48 -10.54 3.29 -18.57
C LEU A 48 -11.49 4.06 -19.50
N SER A 49 -12.01 5.20 -19.06
CA SER A 49 -12.94 6.00 -19.85
C SER A 49 -12.27 6.83 -20.95
N THR A 50 -10.95 6.98 -20.92
CA THR A 50 -10.16 7.82 -21.85
C THR A 50 -9.34 7.03 -22.85
N MET A 51 -9.61 5.73 -23.02
CA MET A 51 -8.96 4.91 -24.06
C MET A 51 -9.23 5.45 -25.48
N PRO A 52 -8.30 5.31 -26.45
CA PRO A 52 -7.03 4.57 -26.40
C PRO A 52 -5.82 5.40 -25.93
N HIS A 53 -5.00 4.81 -25.06
CA HIS A 53 -3.78 5.43 -24.52
C HIS A 53 -2.53 4.96 -25.24
N THR A 54 -1.54 5.85 -25.39
CA THR A 54 -0.20 5.42 -25.78
C THR A 54 0.52 4.75 -24.59
N PRO A 55 1.56 3.92 -24.83
CA PRO A 55 2.34 3.33 -23.75
C PRO A 55 2.98 4.35 -22.80
N MET A 56 3.32 5.54 -23.29
CA MET A 56 3.86 6.63 -22.46
C MET A 56 2.78 7.25 -21.56
N ASP A 57 1.56 7.39 -22.05
CA ASP A 57 0.44 7.88 -21.24
C ASP A 57 0.16 6.91 -20.09
N ALA A 58 0.16 5.60 -20.37
CA ALA A 58 0.02 4.57 -19.34
C ALA A 58 1.15 4.62 -18.29
N PHE A 59 2.40 4.85 -18.71
CA PHE A 59 3.52 4.98 -17.79
C PHE A 59 3.38 6.22 -16.89
N VAL A 60 3.18 7.41 -17.46
CA VAL A 60 3.04 8.66 -16.71
C VAL A 60 1.87 8.58 -15.73
N TYR A 61 0.75 8.03 -16.18
CA TYR A 61 -0.44 7.83 -15.39
C TYR A 61 -0.13 6.99 -14.13
N VAL A 62 0.52 5.84 -14.31
CA VAL A 62 0.88 4.93 -13.21
C VAL A 62 1.83 5.58 -12.22
N TYR A 63 2.93 6.17 -12.70
CA TYR A 63 3.94 6.74 -11.82
C TYR A 63 3.45 7.98 -11.09
N SER A 64 2.51 8.74 -11.67
CA SER A 64 1.87 9.86 -10.98
C SER A 64 1.02 9.39 -9.80
N TRP A 65 0.26 8.31 -9.95
CA TRP A 65 -0.53 7.74 -8.86
C TRP A 65 0.32 7.06 -7.80
N VAL A 66 1.35 6.30 -8.21
CA VAL A 66 2.33 5.71 -7.29
C VAL A 66 2.98 6.82 -6.45
N SER A 67 3.36 7.94 -7.07
CA SER A 67 3.91 9.09 -6.37
C SER A 67 2.91 9.68 -5.38
N ALA A 68 1.63 9.82 -5.76
CA ALA A 68 0.58 10.30 -4.87
C ALA A 68 0.40 9.39 -3.64
N ILE A 69 0.42 8.06 -3.82
CA ILE A 69 0.35 7.08 -2.72
C ILE A 69 1.53 7.28 -1.75
N TYR A 70 2.76 7.41 -2.25
CA TYR A 70 3.92 7.62 -1.39
C TYR A 70 3.86 8.95 -0.63
N VAL A 71 3.33 10.00 -1.24
CA VAL A 71 3.11 11.29 -0.55
C VAL A 71 2.06 11.14 0.55
N MET A 72 0.93 10.49 0.28
CA MET A 72 -0.11 10.24 1.27
C MET A 72 0.38 9.35 2.43
N ASP A 73 1.16 8.31 2.14
CA ASP A 73 1.82 7.45 3.13
C ASP A 73 2.78 8.26 4.01
N ALA A 74 3.64 9.10 3.41
CA ALA A 74 4.56 9.95 4.15
C ALA A 74 3.83 10.97 5.04
N MET A 75 2.76 11.60 4.54
CA MET A 75 1.92 12.51 5.31
C MET A 75 1.26 11.79 6.48
N THR A 76 0.69 10.61 6.24
CA THR A 76 0.01 9.82 7.27
C THR A 76 1.00 9.33 8.33
N ASP A 77 2.16 8.81 7.92
CA ASP A 77 3.24 8.42 8.83
C ASP A 77 3.70 9.60 9.70
N TRP A 78 3.85 10.78 9.11
CA TRP A 78 4.19 12.00 9.86
C TRP A 78 3.12 12.38 10.89
N ILE A 79 1.83 12.33 10.52
CA ILE A 79 0.71 12.61 11.42
C ILE A 79 0.70 11.61 12.58
N ILE A 80 0.74 10.32 12.28
CA ILE A 80 0.64 9.26 13.30
C ILE A 80 1.87 9.31 14.23
N TYR A 81 3.07 9.44 13.68
CA TYR A 81 4.31 9.42 14.45
C TYR A 81 4.45 10.65 15.35
N ARG A 82 4.23 11.87 14.82
CA ARG A 82 4.42 13.11 15.60
C ARG A 82 3.23 13.49 16.48
N LYS A 83 1.99 13.25 16.04
CA LYS A 83 0.79 13.74 16.74
C LYS A 83 0.14 12.67 17.61
N ILE A 84 -0.03 11.45 17.10
CA ILE A 84 -0.70 10.35 17.81
C ILE A 84 0.29 9.62 18.72
N ARG A 85 1.55 9.48 18.27
CA ARG A 85 2.64 8.74 18.93
C ARG A 85 2.31 7.26 19.16
N SER A 86 1.61 6.64 18.20
CA SER A 86 1.27 5.22 18.25
C SER A 86 2.06 4.44 17.21
N HIS A 87 2.94 3.55 17.69
CA HIS A 87 3.81 2.72 16.85
C HIS A 87 3.04 1.59 16.12
N PRO A 88 2.14 0.84 16.76
CA PRO A 88 1.35 -0.18 16.06
C PRO A 88 0.47 0.43 14.97
N LEU A 89 -0.16 1.57 15.27
CA LEU A 89 -1.04 2.25 14.32
C LEU A 89 -0.29 2.74 13.08
N ALA A 90 0.91 3.30 13.25
CA ALA A 90 1.74 3.73 12.11
C ALA A 90 2.08 2.55 11.19
N SER A 91 2.35 1.38 11.78
CA SER A 91 2.67 0.15 11.04
C SER A 91 1.45 -0.36 10.25
N ILE A 92 0.25 -0.29 10.85
CA ILE A 92 -1.01 -0.69 10.20
C ILE A 92 -1.32 0.22 9.01
N PHE A 93 -1.23 1.55 9.16
CA PHE A 93 -1.46 2.47 8.05
C PHE A 93 -0.42 2.34 6.94
N ARG A 94 0.84 2.11 7.32
CA ARG A 94 1.90 1.87 6.32
C ARG A 94 1.65 0.59 5.53
N LEU A 95 1.17 -0.47 6.19
CA LEU A 95 0.73 -1.69 5.50
C LEU A 95 -0.45 -1.41 4.57
N TYR A 96 -1.42 -0.60 4.99
CA TYR A 96 -2.56 -0.21 4.16
C TYR A 96 -2.12 0.47 2.85
N PHE A 97 -1.23 1.46 2.93
CA PHE A 97 -0.71 2.11 1.72
C PHE A 97 0.13 1.18 0.85
N PHE A 98 0.92 0.28 1.44
CA PHE A 98 1.62 -0.75 0.67
C PHE A 98 0.66 -1.70 -0.04
N MET A 99 -0.44 -2.11 0.60
CA MET A 99 -1.47 -2.95 -0.02
C MET A 99 -2.12 -2.23 -1.21
N ILE A 100 -2.51 -0.96 -1.06
CA ILE A 100 -3.05 -0.15 -2.17
C ILE A 100 -2.04 -0.09 -3.32
N TYR A 101 -0.79 0.26 -3.03
CA TYR A 101 0.28 0.34 -4.03
C TYR A 101 0.41 -0.96 -4.83
N PHE A 102 0.56 -2.11 -4.15
CA PHE A 102 0.74 -3.38 -4.85
C PHE A 102 -0.50 -3.80 -5.61
N ILE A 103 -1.71 -3.54 -5.10
CA ILE A 103 -2.94 -3.85 -5.83
C ILE A 103 -3.04 -3.04 -7.12
N PHE A 104 -2.75 -1.74 -7.08
CA PHE A 104 -2.68 -0.92 -8.30
C PHE A 104 -1.64 -1.44 -9.29
N TYR A 105 -0.46 -1.80 -8.78
CA TYR A 105 0.60 -2.39 -9.57
C TYR A 105 0.18 -3.72 -10.22
N ARG A 106 -0.56 -4.58 -9.51
CA ARG A 106 -1.09 -5.84 -10.06
C ARG A 106 -2.21 -5.64 -11.07
N ASN A 107 -3.15 -4.74 -10.80
CA ASN A 107 -4.25 -4.47 -11.74
C ASN A 107 -3.75 -3.87 -13.04
N LEU A 108 -2.66 -3.10 -12.96
CA LEU A 108 -1.94 -2.63 -14.13
C LEU A 108 -1.34 -3.79 -14.92
N PHE A 109 -0.75 -4.80 -14.26
CA PHE A 109 -0.17 -5.95 -14.94
C PHE A 109 -1.15 -6.73 -15.80
N ALA A 110 -2.35 -6.97 -15.30
CA ALA A 110 -3.34 -7.67 -16.12
C ALA A 110 -3.94 -6.78 -17.23
N ARG A 111 -3.56 -5.49 -17.33
CA ARG A 111 -3.97 -4.58 -18.43
C ARG A 111 -2.86 -4.27 -19.43
N LEU A 112 -1.57 -4.33 -19.06
CA LEU A 112 -0.49 -4.13 -20.04
C LEU A 112 -0.35 -5.36 -20.94
N ARG A 113 -0.73 -5.18 -22.21
CA ARG A 113 -0.75 -6.21 -23.26
C ARG A 113 0.64 -6.52 -23.86
N SER A 114 1.76 -6.19 -23.21
CA SER A 114 3.10 -6.52 -23.71
C SER A 114 4.05 -7.08 -22.63
N VAL A 115 4.65 -8.24 -22.93
CA VAL A 115 5.55 -9.00 -22.03
C VAL A 115 6.91 -8.31 -21.86
N ASP A 116 7.38 -7.58 -22.87
CA ASP A 116 8.71 -6.94 -22.84
C ASP A 116 8.73 -5.69 -21.95
N GLN A 117 7.70 -4.84 -22.05
CA GLN A 117 7.54 -3.69 -21.14
C GLN A 117 7.40 -4.18 -19.69
N PHE A 118 6.73 -5.31 -19.52
CA PHE A 118 6.55 -5.97 -18.24
C PHE A 118 7.88 -6.43 -17.62
N ALA A 119 8.72 -7.12 -18.39
CA ALA A 119 10.02 -7.61 -17.89
C ALA A 119 10.92 -6.45 -17.42
N ILE A 120 10.91 -5.32 -18.13
CA ILE A 120 11.69 -4.13 -17.78
C ILE A 120 11.21 -3.52 -16.46
N VAL A 121 9.89 -3.35 -16.28
CA VAL A 121 9.33 -2.79 -15.04
C VAL A 121 9.58 -3.71 -13.85
N GLN A 122 9.49 -5.03 -14.05
CA GLN A 122 9.75 -6.01 -13.00
C GLN A 122 11.23 -6.05 -12.61
N LEU A 123 12.14 -6.03 -13.60
CA LEU A 123 13.58 -5.92 -13.34
C LEU A 123 13.92 -4.61 -12.60
N GLY A 124 13.28 -3.50 -12.99
CA GLY A 124 13.40 -2.23 -12.29
C GLY A 124 12.95 -2.33 -10.84
N SER A 125 11.80 -2.94 -10.56
CA SER A 125 11.29 -3.16 -9.19
C SER A 125 12.24 -4.07 -8.38
N PHE A 126 12.72 -5.17 -8.97
CA PHE A 126 13.68 -6.09 -8.37
C PHE A 126 14.97 -5.38 -7.98
N LEU A 127 15.58 -4.64 -8.92
CA LEU A 127 16.84 -3.92 -8.69
C LEU A 127 16.66 -2.79 -7.71
N TRP A 128 15.55 -2.05 -7.82
CA TRP A 128 15.20 -0.98 -6.90
C TRP A 128 15.18 -1.50 -5.47
N VAL A 129 14.49 -2.60 -5.18
CA VAL A 129 14.43 -3.16 -3.82
C VAL A 129 15.80 -3.58 -3.32
N CYS A 130 16.57 -4.29 -4.17
CA CYS A 130 17.88 -4.81 -3.79
C CYS A 130 18.93 -3.71 -3.54
N ILE A 131 18.80 -2.55 -4.20
CA ILE A 131 19.77 -1.46 -4.13
C ILE A 131 19.32 -0.36 -3.16
N TYR A 132 18.07 0.10 -3.29
CA TYR A 132 17.53 1.23 -2.52
C TYR A 132 17.53 0.96 -1.02
N TYR A 133 17.00 -0.19 -0.60
CA TYR A 133 16.86 -0.50 0.83
C TYR A 133 18.21 -0.59 1.56
N PRO A 134 19.25 -1.25 1.01
CA PRO A 134 20.60 -1.21 1.59
C PRO A 134 21.23 0.19 1.60
N ILE A 135 21.08 0.96 0.53
CA ILE A 135 21.63 2.33 0.48
C ILE A 135 21.01 3.19 1.57
N VAL A 136 19.68 3.18 1.70
CA VAL A 136 18.96 4.00 2.68
C VAL A 136 19.30 3.62 4.12
N MET A 137 19.69 2.36 4.37
CA MET A 137 20.11 1.89 5.70
C MET A 137 21.52 2.35 6.12
N THR A 138 22.29 2.93 5.20
CA THR A 138 23.67 3.38 5.44
C THR A 138 23.72 4.63 6.32
N GLN A 139 24.76 4.75 7.15
CA GLN A 139 24.97 5.91 8.04
C GLN A 139 25.06 7.24 7.28
N THR A 140 25.62 7.24 6.07
CA THR A 140 25.75 8.44 5.23
C THR A 140 24.39 9.03 4.88
N VAL A 141 23.43 8.18 4.48
CA VAL A 141 22.06 8.62 4.16
C VAL A 141 21.34 9.09 5.42
N TYR A 142 21.54 8.40 6.55
CA TYR A 142 21.02 8.86 7.83
C TYR A 142 21.52 10.26 8.19
N HIS A 143 22.83 10.53 8.12
CA HIS A 143 23.38 11.86 8.40
C HIS A 143 22.90 12.92 7.41
N LEU A 144 22.73 12.57 6.14
CA LEU A 144 22.15 13.47 5.14
C LEU A 144 20.70 13.84 5.49
N LEU A 145 19.88 12.85 5.86
CA LEU A 145 18.50 13.08 6.28
C LEU A 145 18.41 13.89 7.59
N VAL A 146 19.32 13.68 8.53
CA VAL A 146 19.41 14.52 9.74
C VAL A 146 19.73 15.96 9.37
N ARG A 147 20.66 16.21 8.45
CA ARG A 147 21.06 17.56 8.02
C ARG A 147 19.98 18.28 7.20
N ILE A 148 19.30 17.58 6.29
CA ILE A 148 18.33 18.20 5.37
C ILE A 148 16.92 18.25 5.98
N LEU A 149 16.46 17.14 6.56
CA LEU A 149 15.07 16.98 7.03
C LEU A 149 14.91 17.11 8.54
N GLY A 150 16.01 17.27 9.30
CA GLY A 150 15.95 17.41 10.75
C GLY A 150 15.39 16.18 11.45
N VAL A 151 15.77 14.98 10.98
CA VAL A 151 15.33 13.72 11.60
C VAL A 151 15.87 13.65 13.04
N THR A 152 14.96 13.56 14.02
CA THR A 152 15.30 13.50 15.45
C THR A 152 15.50 12.08 15.97
N LEU A 153 15.38 11.07 15.10
CA LEU A 153 15.51 9.65 15.46
C LEU A 153 16.95 9.27 15.66
N THR A 154 17.22 8.41 16.63
CA THR A 154 18.54 7.76 16.75
C THR A 154 18.79 6.84 15.56
N TYR A 155 20.06 6.58 15.24
CA TYR A 155 20.40 5.68 14.12
C TYR A 155 19.81 4.28 14.30
N GLY A 156 19.72 3.78 15.54
CA GLY A 156 19.09 2.49 15.85
C GLY A 156 17.60 2.48 15.54
N GLU A 157 16.85 3.50 15.97
CA GLU A 157 15.41 3.64 15.66
C GLU A 157 15.17 3.83 14.16
N TYR A 158 16.08 4.53 13.47
CA TYR A 158 16.03 4.70 12.03
C TYR A 158 16.19 3.37 11.29
N LYS A 159 17.20 2.57 11.65
CA LYS A 159 17.38 1.19 11.13
C LYS A 159 16.13 0.35 11.36
N GLN A 160 15.58 0.39 12.57
CA GLN A 160 14.36 -0.34 12.91
C GLN A 160 13.18 0.11 12.03
N LYS A 161 13.03 1.41 11.79
CA LYS A 161 11.98 1.96 10.92
C LYS A 161 12.11 1.44 9.48
N ILE A 162 13.30 1.43 8.90
CA ILE A 162 13.55 0.92 7.54
C ILE A 162 13.27 -0.57 7.48
N ALA A 163 13.82 -1.36 8.39
CA ALA A 163 13.67 -2.81 8.42
C ALA A 163 12.20 -3.21 8.55
N ARG A 164 11.43 -2.53 9.41
CA ARG A 164 9.98 -2.70 9.50
C ARG A 164 9.28 -2.32 8.21
N SER A 165 9.62 -1.18 7.61
CA SER A 165 9.02 -0.78 6.33
C SER A 165 9.26 -1.83 5.24
N PHE A 166 10.44 -2.44 5.21
CA PHE A 166 10.77 -3.52 4.28
C PHE A 166 10.01 -4.81 4.60
N TYR A 167 9.84 -5.15 5.89
CA TYR A 167 8.98 -6.26 6.31
C TYR A 167 7.51 -6.07 5.84
N LEU A 168 6.92 -4.91 6.11
CA LEU A 168 5.54 -4.60 5.72
C LEU A 168 5.36 -4.60 4.21
N ARG A 169 6.35 -4.10 3.46
CA ARG A 169 6.37 -4.17 2.00
C ARG A 169 6.33 -5.62 1.52
N ASN A 170 7.21 -6.48 2.03
CA ASN A 170 7.23 -7.90 1.68
C ASN A 170 5.91 -8.60 2.04
N LEU A 171 5.30 -8.24 3.18
CA LEU A 171 4.01 -8.79 3.58
C LEU A 171 2.92 -8.41 2.57
N ALA A 172 2.85 -7.15 2.17
CA ALA A 172 1.89 -6.67 1.18
C ALA A 172 2.11 -7.30 -0.21
N GLU A 173 3.36 -7.50 -0.64
CA GLU A 173 3.69 -8.19 -1.89
C GLU A 173 3.13 -9.60 -1.95
N ASN A 174 3.40 -10.39 -0.90
CA ASN A 174 2.95 -11.77 -0.84
C ASN A 174 1.43 -11.86 -0.75
N THR A 175 0.81 -11.04 0.10
CA THR A 175 -0.65 -11.04 0.27
C THR A 175 -1.38 -10.62 -1.01
N SER A 176 -0.91 -9.57 -1.68
CA SER A 176 -1.52 -9.10 -2.93
C SER A 176 -1.35 -10.11 -4.07
N MET A 177 -0.19 -10.78 -4.15
CA MET A 177 0.05 -11.81 -5.17
C MET A 177 -0.79 -13.06 -4.93
N LEU A 178 -0.87 -13.54 -3.68
CA LEU A 178 -1.76 -14.64 -3.32
C LEU A 178 -3.21 -14.29 -3.66
N GLY A 179 -3.67 -13.09 -3.28
CA GLY A 179 -5.01 -12.60 -3.62
C GLY A 179 -5.26 -12.63 -5.14
N PHE A 180 -4.31 -12.14 -5.93
CA PHE A 180 -4.39 -12.15 -7.39
C PHE A 180 -4.46 -13.57 -7.97
N LEU A 181 -3.59 -14.48 -7.54
CA LEU A 181 -3.60 -15.88 -7.98
C LEU A 181 -4.91 -16.60 -7.60
N TYR A 182 -5.46 -16.31 -6.42
CA TYR A 182 -6.77 -16.83 -6.02
C TYR A 182 -7.88 -16.29 -6.92
N TRP A 183 -7.91 -14.99 -7.21
CA TRP A 183 -8.92 -14.40 -8.08
C TRP A 183 -8.85 -14.94 -9.51
N VAL A 184 -7.64 -15.05 -10.09
CA VAL A 184 -7.45 -15.61 -11.43
C VAL A 184 -7.94 -17.05 -11.55
N ASN A 185 -7.88 -17.85 -10.48
CA ASN A 185 -8.41 -19.22 -10.51
C ASN A 185 -9.91 -19.27 -10.16
N ILE A 186 -10.31 -18.67 -9.04
CA ILE A 186 -11.69 -18.77 -8.52
C ILE A 186 -12.68 -18.03 -9.43
N LEU A 187 -12.35 -16.84 -9.94
CA LEU A 187 -13.28 -16.05 -10.76
C LEU A 187 -13.32 -16.50 -12.21
N HIS A 188 -12.23 -17.12 -12.71
CA HIS A 188 -12.21 -17.71 -14.05
C HIS A 188 -13.08 -18.98 -14.12
N PHE A 189 -12.93 -19.89 -13.16
CA PHE A 189 -13.71 -21.14 -13.10
C PHE A 189 -15.02 -21.03 -12.30
N GLY A 190 -15.30 -19.89 -11.69
CA GLY A 190 -16.42 -19.70 -10.78
C GLY A 190 -17.74 -19.34 -11.47
N PRO A 191 -18.89 -19.55 -10.78
CA PRO A 191 -20.21 -19.17 -11.28
C PRO A 191 -20.37 -17.65 -11.45
N ASN A 192 -19.62 -16.86 -10.69
CA ASN A 192 -19.65 -15.39 -10.74
C ASN A 192 -18.82 -14.80 -11.90
N ARG A 193 -18.32 -15.63 -12.83
CA ARG A 193 -17.51 -15.19 -13.99
C ARG A 193 -18.13 -14.03 -14.78
N ALA A 194 -19.47 -14.01 -14.90
CA ALA A 194 -20.19 -12.98 -15.64
C ALA A 194 -20.08 -11.58 -14.98
N ALA A 195 -20.00 -11.52 -13.65
CA ALA A 195 -19.87 -10.26 -12.90
C ALA A 195 -18.46 -9.67 -12.96
N TYR A 196 -17.47 -10.48 -13.39
CA TYR A 196 -16.06 -10.08 -13.50
C TYR A 196 -15.49 -10.30 -14.90
N PRO A 197 -15.86 -9.46 -15.89
CA PRO A 197 -15.34 -9.56 -17.25
C PRO A 197 -13.81 -9.44 -17.32
N TYR A 198 -13.18 -8.86 -16.30
CA TYR A 198 -11.73 -8.76 -16.17
C TYR A 198 -11.00 -10.10 -16.09
N PHE A 199 -11.62 -11.14 -15.53
CA PHE A 199 -11.05 -12.50 -15.43
C PHE A 199 -11.57 -13.45 -16.53
N TYR A 200 -12.35 -12.90 -17.47
CA TYR A 200 -12.88 -13.59 -18.63
C TYR A 200 -11.81 -13.67 -19.73
N MET A 201 -10.82 -14.54 -19.55
CA MET A 201 -9.69 -14.74 -20.48
C MET A 201 -10.02 -15.76 -21.59
N ASP A 202 -11.24 -15.69 -22.14
CA ASP A 202 -11.65 -16.53 -23.29
C ASP A 202 -11.24 -15.83 -24.59
N ASP A 203 -10.72 -16.62 -25.55
CA ASP A 203 -10.21 -16.23 -26.88
C ASP A 203 -11.27 -15.60 -27.82
N LYS A 204 -11.86 -14.47 -27.40
CA LYS A 204 -12.62 -13.60 -28.27
C LYS A 204 -11.76 -12.34 -28.47
N ASP A 205 -11.42 -12.06 -29.73
CA ASP A 205 -10.68 -10.87 -30.20
C ASP A 205 -9.15 -10.98 -30.30
N GLY A 206 -8.58 -12.14 -30.65
CA GLY A 206 -7.16 -12.25 -31.02
C GLY A 206 -6.18 -11.82 -29.90
N ASN A 207 -6.62 -11.86 -28.64
CA ASN A 207 -5.80 -11.54 -27.49
C ASN A 207 -4.73 -12.64 -27.27
N PRO A 208 -3.43 -12.31 -27.21
CA PRO A 208 -2.36 -13.30 -27.01
C PRO A 208 -2.25 -13.86 -25.58
N TYR A 209 -3.22 -13.56 -24.69
CA TYR A 209 -3.18 -13.83 -23.26
C TYR A 209 -4.24 -14.84 -22.82
N ASN A 210 -3.84 -16.12 -22.79
CA ASN A 210 -4.63 -17.21 -22.21
C ASN A 210 -4.46 -17.22 -20.68
N HIS A 211 -5.45 -17.78 -19.97
CA HIS A 211 -5.39 -18.00 -18.51
C HIS A 211 -4.05 -18.57 -18.02
N LEU A 212 -3.57 -19.62 -18.69
CA LEU A 212 -2.31 -20.27 -18.35
C LEU A 212 -1.10 -19.33 -18.44
N ARG A 213 -1.06 -18.45 -19.45
CA ARG A 213 0.05 -17.49 -19.64
C ARG A 213 0.05 -16.44 -18.53
N THR A 214 -1.12 -15.92 -18.17
CA THR A 214 -1.27 -14.96 -17.07
C THR A 214 -0.90 -15.58 -15.73
N PHE A 215 -1.30 -16.83 -15.50
CA PHE A 215 -0.95 -17.57 -14.29
C PHE A 215 0.55 -17.85 -14.18
N ILE A 216 1.19 -18.35 -15.25
CA ILE A 216 2.64 -18.60 -15.27
C ILE A 216 3.41 -17.29 -15.12
N ALA A 217 2.98 -16.21 -15.81
CA ALA A 217 3.59 -14.90 -15.66
C ALA A 217 3.51 -14.43 -14.19
N ALA A 218 2.34 -14.49 -13.56
CA ALA A 218 2.18 -14.13 -12.15
C ALA A 218 3.08 -14.95 -11.21
N LEU A 219 3.26 -16.25 -11.48
CA LEU A 219 4.20 -17.08 -10.72
C LEU A 219 5.66 -16.65 -10.91
N VAL A 220 6.10 -16.41 -12.14
CA VAL A 220 7.46 -15.93 -12.43
C VAL A 220 7.72 -14.61 -11.70
N ILE A 221 6.75 -13.70 -11.73
CA ILE A 221 6.82 -12.43 -11.00
C ILE A 221 7.00 -12.67 -9.51
N TRP A 222 6.13 -13.50 -8.94
CA TRP A 222 6.16 -13.78 -7.52
C TRP A 222 7.51 -14.37 -7.09
N THR A 223 8.04 -15.33 -7.86
CA THR A 223 9.35 -15.92 -7.59
C THR A 223 10.49 -14.89 -7.67
N SER A 224 10.44 -13.95 -8.61
CA SER A 224 11.42 -12.87 -8.71
C SER A 224 11.37 -11.94 -7.49
N GLU A 225 10.17 -11.62 -6.99
CA GLU A 225 9.98 -10.75 -5.82
C GLU A 225 10.43 -11.45 -4.54
N LEU A 226 10.10 -12.73 -4.39
CA LEU A 226 10.60 -13.58 -3.31
C LEU A 226 12.12 -13.61 -3.32
N THR A 227 12.74 -13.82 -4.48
CA THR A 227 14.20 -13.82 -4.64
C THR A 227 14.81 -12.47 -4.25
N SER A 228 14.22 -11.36 -4.70
CA SER A 228 14.68 -10.01 -4.34
C SER A 228 14.61 -9.77 -2.82
N SER A 229 13.54 -10.26 -2.18
CA SER A 229 13.33 -10.12 -0.75
C SER A 229 14.35 -10.94 0.05
N LEU A 230 14.69 -12.14 -0.43
CA LEU A 230 15.69 -13.00 0.19
C LEU A 230 17.10 -12.39 0.09
N ILE A 231 17.47 -11.90 -1.09
CA ILE A 231 18.74 -11.21 -1.32
C ILE A 231 18.84 -10.00 -0.38
N THR A 232 17.81 -9.16 -0.32
CA THR A 232 17.82 -7.95 0.52
C THR A 232 17.89 -8.29 2.01
N ARG A 233 17.18 -9.33 2.49
CA ARG A 233 17.29 -9.82 3.88
C ARG A 233 18.69 -10.30 4.20
N TRP A 234 19.31 -11.02 3.27
CA TRP A 234 20.67 -11.51 3.43
C TRP A 234 21.68 -10.37 3.48
N THR A 235 21.52 -9.37 2.61
CA THR A 235 22.31 -8.13 2.61
C THR A 235 22.18 -7.40 3.96
N PHE A 236 20.97 -7.28 4.52
CA PHE A 236 20.76 -6.66 5.84
C PHE A 236 21.44 -7.42 6.97
N LYS A 237 21.37 -8.75 6.94
CA LYS A 237 22.01 -9.61 7.94
C LYS A 237 23.54 -9.55 7.86
N ARG A 238 24.11 -9.51 6.65
CA ARG A 238 25.57 -9.51 6.46
C ARG A 238 26.21 -8.13 6.60
N LEU A 239 25.67 -7.11 5.94
CA LEU A 239 26.30 -5.77 5.91
C LEU A 239 25.97 -4.94 7.15
N PHE A 240 24.74 -5.04 7.66
CA PHE A 240 24.25 -4.16 8.72
C PHE A 240 24.07 -4.87 10.07
N HIS A 241 24.38 -6.17 10.14
CA HIS A 241 24.18 -7.05 11.29
C HIS A 241 22.77 -6.95 11.89
N HIS A 242 21.77 -6.70 11.04
CA HIS A 242 20.40 -6.42 11.46
C HIS A 242 19.42 -7.42 10.84
N SER A 243 18.72 -8.17 11.68
CA SER A 243 17.75 -9.19 11.25
C SER A 243 16.34 -8.60 11.20
N VAL A 244 15.79 -8.46 9.99
CA VAL A 244 14.41 -8.00 9.77
C VAL A 244 13.40 -8.92 10.44
N THR A 245 13.59 -10.23 10.29
CA THR A 245 12.65 -11.23 10.81
C THR A 245 12.64 -11.25 12.33
N GLN A 246 13.82 -11.17 12.95
CA GLN A 246 13.90 -11.15 14.40
C GLN A 246 13.27 -9.89 14.97
N GLN A 247 13.51 -8.73 14.35
CA GLN A 247 12.85 -7.48 14.74
C GLN A 247 11.33 -7.58 14.63
N ALA A 248 10.79 -8.13 13.53
CA ALA A 248 9.35 -8.29 13.36
C ALA A 248 8.74 -9.18 14.47
N ILE A 249 9.42 -10.28 14.83
CA ILE A 249 9.00 -11.17 15.92
C ILE A 249 9.01 -10.42 17.27
N GLU A 250 10.06 -9.64 17.55
CA GLU A 250 10.15 -8.84 18.78
C GLU A 250 9.04 -7.78 18.85
N GLU A 251 8.70 -7.14 17.74
CA GLU A 251 7.58 -6.19 17.65
C GLU A 251 6.23 -6.88 17.90
N PHE A 252 6.01 -8.06 17.36
CA PHE A 252 4.78 -8.83 17.58
C PHE A 252 4.66 -9.36 19.00
N LYS A 253 5.76 -9.73 19.65
CA LYS A 253 5.77 -10.09 21.07
C LYS A 253 5.42 -8.89 21.95
N ARG A 254 5.83 -7.69 21.55
CA ARG A 254 5.54 -6.44 22.28
C ARG A 254 4.12 -5.94 22.05
N TYR A 255 3.58 -6.10 20.86
CA TYR A 255 2.26 -5.62 20.44
C TYR A 255 1.50 -6.70 19.65
N PRO A 256 0.97 -7.73 20.33
CA PRO A 256 0.27 -8.84 19.66
C PRO A 256 -0.98 -8.41 18.88
N GLU A 257 -1.66 -7.36 19.34
CA GLU A 257 -2.83 -6.77 18.67
C GLU A 257 -2.53 -6.26 17.24
N MET A 258 -1.26 -5.98 16.94
CA MET A 258 -0.82 -5.56 15.61
C MET A 258 -1.06 -6.63 14.54
N ILE A 259 -0.95 -7.92 14.92
CA ILE A 259 -1.17 -9.05 14.01
C ILE A 259 -2.61 -9.05 13.50
N ILE A 260 -3.57 -8.88 14.41
CA ILE A 260 -5.00 -8.81 14.07
C ILE A 260 -5.24 -7.61 13.16
N GLY A 261 -4.66 -6.46 13.49
CA GLY A 261 -4.74 -5.25 12.66
C GLY A 261 -4.19 -5.47 11.24
N PHE A 262 -3.09 -6.21 11.09
CA PHE A 262 -2.53 -6.53 9.78
C PHE A 262 -3.46 -7.44 8.98
N ILE A 263 -3.99 -8.50 9.59
CA ILE A 263 -4.93 -9.41 8.91
C ILE A 263 -6.17 -8.64 8.45
N LEU A 264 -6.77 -7.83 9.32
CA LEU A 264 -7.96 -7.05 8.99
C LEU A 264 -7.71 -6.06 7.85
N VAL A 265 -6.58 -5.35 7.86
CA VAL A 265 -6.22 -4.43 6.76
C VAL A 265 -6.01 -5.19 5.47
N MET A 266 -5.25 -6.29 5.50
CA MET A 266 -5.01 -7.11 4.31
C MET A 266 -6.31 -7.61 3.68
N VAL A 267 -7.21 -8.18 4.49
CA VAL A 267 -8.52 -8.64 4.04
C VAL A 267 -9.36 -7.47 3.52
N HIS A 268 -9.40 -6.36 4.24
CA HIS A 268 -10.19 -5.19 3.85
C HIS A 268 -9.78 -4.63 2.49
N VAL A 269 -8.48 -4.44 2.23
CA VAL A 269 -8.04 -3.91 0.93
C VAL A 269 -8.29 -4.93 -0.20
N LEU A 270 -8.10 -6.24 0.06
CA LEU A 270 -8.43 -7.30 -0.91
C LEU A 270 -9.94 -7.36 -1.21
N GLN A 271 -10.81 -7.15 -0.21
CA GLN A 271 -12.25 -7.09 -0.42
C GLN A 271 -12.65 -5.87 -1.26
N ASN A 272 -12.14 -4.68 -0.91
CA ASN A 272 -12.47 -3.44 -1.63
C ASN A 272 -12.17 -3.55 -3.13
N ILE A 273 -11.02 -4.12 -3.49
CA ILE A 273 -10.69 -4.25 -4.90
C ILE A 273 -11.56 -5.27 -5.64
N LEU A 274 -11.95 -6.36 -4.97
CA LEU A 274 -12.89 -7.31 -5.55
C LEU A 274 -14.22 -6.59 -5.85
N PHE A 275 -14.73 -5.78 -4.93
CA PHE A 275 -15.91 -4.95 -5.20
C PHE A 275 -15.69 -3.94 -6.33
N ALA A 276 -14.52 -3.32 -6.43
CA ALA A 276 -14.21 -2.35 -7.49
C ALA A 276 -14.13 -2.97 -8.89
N LEU A 277 -13.89 -4.28 -9.01
CA LEU A 277 -13.81 -5.00 -10.28
C LEU A 277 -15.17 -5.54 -10.77
N ILE A 278 -16.22 -5.47 -9.95
CA ILE A 278 -17.56 -5.89 -10.35
C ILE A 278 -18.09 -4.92 -11.41
N LYS A 279 -18.48 -5.45 -12.57
CA LYS A 279 -19.33 -4.71 -13.50
C LYS A 279 -20.78 -5.08 -13.23
N LEU A 280 -21.56 -4.11 -12.77
CA LEU A 280 -23.01 -4.22 -12.66
C LEU A 280 -23.62 -3.63 -13.94
N GLU A 281 -24.08 -4.48 -14.84
CA GLU A 281 -25.00 -4.05 -15.90
C GLU A 281 -26.38 -3.89 -15.27
N PHE A 282 -26.78 -2.64 -15.03
CA PHE A 282 -28.17 -2.36 -14.73
C PHE A 282 -28.92 -2.49 -16.06
N MET A 283 -29.85 -3.44 -16.16
CA MET A 283 -30.79 -3.49 -17.27
C MET A 283 -31.57 -2.18 -17.26
N ASP A 284 -31.18 -1.24 -18.11
CA ASP A 284 -32.07 -0.17 -18.51
C ASP A 284 -33.31 -0.85 -19.08
N HIS A 285 -34.42 -0.74 -18.34
CA HIS A 285 -35.74 -1.02 -18.88
C HIS A 285 -35.88 -0.06 -20.06
N GLN A 286 -35.68 -0.57 -21.28
CA GLN A 286 -36.09 0.12 -22.49
C GLN A 286 -37.58 0.38 -22.35
N ILE A 287 -37.92 1.63 -22.01
CA ILE A 287 -39.26 2.15 -22.15
C ILE A 287 -39.58 2.01 -23.63
N ILE A 288 -40.50 1.08 -23.91
CA ILE A 288 -41.16 0.92 -25.19
C ILE A 288 -41.74 2.28 -25.56
N THR A 289 -41.12 2.96 -26.51
CA THR A 289 -41.79 3.98 -27.33
C THR A 289 -41.82 3.44 -28.75
N SER A 290 -42.80 2.59 -28.99
CA SER A 290 -43.48 2.47 -30.28
C SER A 290 -44.35 3.69 -30.51
#